data_AF-A0A1L8DK71-F1
#
_entry.id   AF-A0A1L8DK71-F1
#
_cell.length_a   1.000
_cell.length_b   1.000
_cell.length_c   1.000
_cell.angle_alpha   90.00
_cell.angle_beta   90.00
_cell.angle_gamma   90.00
#
_symmetry.space_group_name_H-M   'P 1'
#
loop_
_entity.id
_entity.type
_entity.pdbx_description
1 polymer ?
#
loop_
_entity_poly.entity_id
_entity_poly.type
_entity_poly.pdbx_seq_one_letter_code
_entity_poly.pdbx_strand_id
1 'polypeptide(L)'
;MLRNNPFVMEMQWWVLVAITIFEIFRKLFGITGYSSFRHYVTQAENIIEWFVITSVFVISYIYTNRTYTWQNHIGAFAVLLGWTNLMLMIGQLPVFGAYVAMYTKVQGEFAKLFMAYSCMLIGFTISFCVIFPSSSLFANPFMGFISVLVLMIGEQDLSLLTNDPDDKDPPFLLEISAQITFVLFLLFVTVILMNLLVGIAVHDIQALKVSAELSKLVRQTKLISYIESALFNGYLPCWLRRLLHNTALVSPQAYRVVLCVKPLNPGEKRLPRDILKAAYEVGRQRKHFGHTISARNSTATYFSYKNPMKMDTKLPDGKLMMENNNIRSGDSDCGFETESICTLTTKVEENAEKIEILTNEVKELKAILHQNHALIDQMMTLVSKNQHNSNHKSHHGKK
;
A
#
# COMPACT_ATOMS: atom_id res chain seq x y z
N MET A 1 4.14 -19.45 -37.29
CA MET A 1 4.70 -20.63 -36.59
C MET A 1 3.95 -21.00 -35.31
N LEU A 2 3.67 -20.08 -34.38
CA LEU A 2 2.93 -20.40 -33.12
C LEU A 2 1.52 -20.98 -33.33
N ARG A 3 0.74 -20.45 -34.29
CA ARG A 3 -0.62 -20.93 -34.58
C ARG A 3 -0.69 -22.36 -35.16
N ASN A 4 0.42 -22.89 -35.68
CA ASN A 4 0.42 -24.16 -36.41
C ASN A 4 0.67 -25.37 -35.49
N ASN A 5 1.05 -25.15 -34.23
CA ASN A 5 1.32 -26.23 -33.27
C ASN A 5 0.24 -26.22 -32.17
N PRO A 6 -0.80 -27.08 -32.27
CA PRO A 6 -1.89 -27.10 -31.29
C PRO A 6 -1.40 -27.41 -29.87
N PHE A 7 -0.35 -28.24 -29.73
CA PHE A 7 0.29 -28.55 -28.45
C PHE A 7 0.86 -27.32 -27.74
N VAL A 8 1.48 -26.40 -28.47
CA VAL A 8 2.06 -25.17 -27.88
C VAL A 8 0.96 -24.24 -27.38
N MET A 9 -0.13 -24.12 -28.16
CA MET A 9 -1.30 -23.32 -27.76
C MET A 9 -1.98 -23.89 -26.52
N GLU A 10 -2.10 -25.22 -26.43
CA GLU A 10 -2.67 -25.91 -25.29
C GLU A 10 -1.81 -25.72 -24.03
N MET A 11 -0.48 -25.90 -24.14
CA MET A 11 0.43 -25.64 -23.02
C MET A 11 0.41 -24.19 -22.56
N GLN A 12 0.41 -23.22 -23.48
CA GLN A 12 0.29 -21.80 -23.14
C GLN A 12 -1.01 -21.49 -22.40
N TRP A 13 -2.12 -22.06 -22.85
CA TRP A 13 -3.41 -21.86 -22.18
C TRP A 13 -3.42 -22.48 -20.77
N TRP A 14 -2.90 -23.70 -20.58
CA TRP A 14 -2.81 -24.30 -19.25
C TRP A 14 -1.94 -23.49 -18.28
N VAL A 15 -0.83 -22.93 -18.76
CA VAL A 15 0.00 -22.01 -17.97
C VAL A 15 -0.77 -20.74 -17.62
N LEU A 16 -1.50 -20.14 -18.56
CA LEU A 16 -2.34 -18.97 -18.31
C LEU A 16 -3.47 -19.27 -17.30
N VAL A 17 -4.08 -20.45 -17.39
CA VAL A 17 -5.10 -20.89 -16.43
C VAL A 17 -4.50 -21.09 -15.04
N ALA A 18 -3.32 -21.70 -14.93
CA ALA A 18 -2.65 -21.84 -13.63
C ALA A 18 -2.34 -20.48 -13.00
N ILE A 19 -1.84 -19.51 -13.77
CA ILE A 19 -1.57 -18.14 -13.31
C ILE A 19 -2.88 -17.44 -12.89
N THR A 20 -3.93 -17.54 -13.70
CA THR A 20 -5.23 -16.91 -13.37
C THR A 20 -5.89 -17.52 -12.15
N ILE A 21 -5.77 -18.83 -11.93
CA ILE A 21 -6.25 -19.47 -10.69
C ILE A 21 -5.52 -18.88 -9.48
N PHE A 22 -4.20 -18.70 -9.54
CA PHE A 22 -3.45 -18.05 -8.48
C PHE A 22 -3.92 -16.60 -8.24
N GLU A 23 -4.13 -15.83 -9.30
CA GLU A 23 -4.69 -14.47 -9.23
C GLU A 23 -6.09 -14.44 -8.61
N ILE A 24 -6.96 -15.39 -8.97
CA ILE A 24 -8.30 -15.54 -8.40
C ILE A 24 -8.21 -15.82 -6.90
N PHE A 25 -7.36 -16.74 -6.46
CA PHE A 25 -7.15 -17.02 -5.04
C PHE A 25 -6.64 -15.78 -4.30
N ARG A 26 -5.59 -15.11 -4.81
CA ARG A 26 -5.09 -13.84 -4.27
C ARG A 26 -6.22 -12.82 -4.12
N LYS A 27 -7.09 -12.72 -5.12
CA LYS A 27 -8.21 -11.77 -5.13
C LYS A 27 -9.29 -12.14 -4.11
N LEU A 28 -9.66 -13.42 -4.00
CA LEU A 28 -10.61 -13.93 -3.02
C LEU A 28 -10.15 -13.64 -1.58
N PHE A 29 -8.88 -13.89 -1.26
CA PHE A 29 -8.32 -13.52 0.04
C PHE A 29 -8.38 -12.02 0.30
N GLY A 30 -8.15 -11.19 -0.73
CA GLY A 30 -8.26 -9.74 -0.63
C GLY A 30 -9.70 -9.24 -0.44
N ILE A 31 -10.69 -9.87 -1.08
CA ILE A 31 -12.12 -9.48 -1.00
C ILE A 31 -12.67 -9.69 0.41
N THR A 32 -12.25 -10.73 1.12
CA THR A 32 -12.71 -11.03 2.49
C THR A 32 -12.42 -9.89 3.49
N GLY A 33 -11.46 -9.02 3.19
CA GLY A 33 -11.17 -7.82 3.98
C GLY A 33 -12.12 -6.64 3.74
N TYR A 34 -12.99 -6.67 2.72
CA TYR A 34 -13.90 -5.57 2.40
C TYR A 34 -15.29 -5.79 3.01
N SER A 35 -15.75 -4.81 3.78
CA SER A 35 -17.08 -4.82 4.42
C SER A 35 -18.24 -4.55 3.44
N SER A 36 -17.98 -3.99 2.24
CA SER A 36 -19.03 -3.60 1.28
C SER A 36 -18.66 -3.88 -0.19
N PHE A 37 -19.55 -4.57 -0.90
CA PHE A 37 -19.40 -4.92 -2.32
C PHE A 37 -19.46 -3.72 -3.27
N ARG A 38 -20.24 -2.68 -2.96
CA ARG A 38 -20.36 -1.49 -3.83
C ARG A 38 -19.03 -0.72 -3.91
N HIS A 39 -18.37 -0.54 -2.78
CA HIS A 39 -17.07 0.14 -2.75
C HIS A 39 -16.00 -0.64 -3.52
N TYR A 40 -16.11 -1.97 -3.54
CA TYR A 40 -15.21 -2.83 -4.28
C TYR A 40 -15.39 -2.69 -5.81
N VAL A 41 -16.63 -2.69 -6.31
CA VAL A 41 -16.89 -2.61 -7.76
C VAL A 41 -16.61 -1.21 -8.33
N THR A 42 -16.67 -0.15 -7.53
CA THR A 42 -16.36 1.23 -8.01
C THR A 42 -14.87 1.47 -8.26
N GLN A 43 -13.98 0.62 -7.75
CA GLN A 43 -12.53 0.77 -7.97
C GLN A 43 -12.12 0.24 -9.34
N ALA A 44 -11.58 1.12 -10.19
CA ALA A 44 -11.15 0.79 -11.54
C ALA A 44 -10.13 -0.37 -11.60
N GLU A 45 -9.23 -0.47 -10.60
CA GLU A 45 -8.26 -1.55 -10.49
C GLU A 45 -8.94 -2.93 -10.41
N ASN A 46 -10.02 -3.03 -9.60
CA ASN A 46 -10.77 -4.27 -9.44
C ASN A 46 -11.50 -4.65 -10.74
N ILE A 47 -12.03 -3.66 -11.46
CA ILE A 47 -12.70 -3.89 -12.75
C ILE A 47 -11.69 -4.42 -13.78
N ILE A 48 -10.51 -3.80 -13.87
CA ILE A 48 -9.44 -4.22 -14.79
C ILE A 48 -9.00 -5.66 -14.47
N GLU A 49 -8.80 -6.00 -13.20
CA GLU A 49 -8.43 -7.36 -12.79
C GLU A 49 -9.49 -8.41 -13.16
N TRP A 50 -10.77 -8.13 -12.89
CA TRP A 50 -11.86 -9.03 -13.28
C TRP A 50 -12.00 -9.18 -14.79
N PHE A 51 -11.77 -8.11 -15.55
CA PHE A 51 -11.74 -8.17 -17.00
C PHE A 51 -10.62 -9.11 -17.49
N VAL A 52 -9.40 -8.97 -16.96
CA VAL A 52 -8.26 -9.83 -17.31
C VAL A 52 -8.55 -11.29 -16.97
N ILE A 53 -9.09 -11.57 -15.78
CA ILE A 53 -9.47 -12.94 -15.38
C ILE A 53 -10.51 -13.52 -16.34
N THR A 54 -11.58 -12.77 -16.62
CA THR A 54 -12.68 -13.23 -17.50
C THR A 54 -12.17 -13.45 -18.93
N SER A 55 -11.29 -12.58 -19.43
CA SER A 55 -10.77 -12.66 -20.79
C SER A 55 -10.04 -13.97 -21.09
N VAL A 56 -9.32 -14.54 -20.11
CA VAL A 56 -8.57 -15.80 -20.28
C VAL A 56 -9.49 -16.99 -20.54
N PHE A 57 -10.68 -17.00 -19.91
CA PHE A 57 -11.70 -18.00 -20.18
C PHE A 57 -12.41 -17.76 -21.52
N VAL A 58 -12.67 -16.51 -21.87
CA VAL A 58 -13.34 -16.11 -23.12
C VAL A 58 -12.50 -16.42 -24.37
N ILE A 59 -11.17 -16.28 -24.27
CA ILE A 59 -10.23 -16.56 -25.37
C ILE A 59 -9.87 -18.06 -25.44
N SER A 60 -10.41 -18.90 -24.56
CA SER A 60 -10.03 -20.31 -24.48
C SER A 60 -10.24 -21.05 -25.80
N TYR A 61 -9.17 -21.71 -26.25
CA TYR A 61 -9.14 -22.55 -27.44
C TYR A 61 -9.81 -23.91 -27.20
N ILE A 62 -9.82 -24.39 -25.95
CA ILE A 62 -10.22 -25.76 -25.59
C ILE A 62 -11.73 -26.00 -25.70
N TYR A 63 -12.56 -24.97 -25.53
CA TYR A 63 -14.01 -25.14 -25.64
C TYR A 63 -14.48 -25.37 -27.07
N THR A 64 -13.78 -24.83 -28.07
CA THR A 64 -14.29 -24.79 -29.46
C THR A 64 -13.31 -25.37 -30.48
N ASN A 65 -12.08 -25.74 -30.09
CA ASN A 65 -11.00 -26.25 -30.96
C ASN A 65 -10.69 -25.39 -32.20
N ARG A 66 -11.15 -24.14 -32.21
CA ARG A 66 -11.05 -23.18 -33.30
C ARG A 66 -10.77 -21.81 -32.68
N THR A 67 -9.81 -21.08 -33.25
CA THR A 67 -9.58 -19.68 -32.89
C THR A 67 -10.42 -18.77 -33.79
N TYR A 68 -11.14 -17.84 -33.18
CA TYR A 68 -11.93 -16.85 -33.90
C TYR A 68 -11.19 -15.51 -33.96
N THR A 69 -11.45 -14.72 -35.00
CA THR A 69 -10.84 -13.39 -35.16
C THR A 69 -11.21 -12.44 -34.02
N TRP A 70 -12.42 -12.54 -33.46
CA TRP A 70 -12.86 -11.73 -32.32
C TRP A 70 -12.07 -12.02 -31.02
N GLN A 71 -11.58 -13.25 -30.85
CA GLN A 71 -10.75 -13.62 -29.69
C GLN A 71 -9.40 -12.88 -29.72
N ASN A 72 -8.87 -12.58 -30.91
CA ASN A 72 -7.64 -11.81 -31.03
C ASN A 72 -7.82 -10.36 -30.55
N HIS A 73 -8.99 -9.77 -30.79
CA HIS A 73 -9.29 -8.42 -30.29
C HIS A 73 -9.33 -8.41 -28.75
N ILE A 74 -10.06 -9.35 -28.14
CA ILE A 74 -10.14 -9.45 -26.68
C ILE A 74 -8.77 -9.79 -26.08
N GLY A 75 -8.00 -10.67 -26.73
CA GLY A 75 -6.64 -11.01 -26.30
C GLY A 75 -5.70 -9.82 -26.32
N ALA A 76 -5.76 -8.97 -27.35
CA ALA A 76 -4.95 -7.76 -27.40
C ALA A 76 -5.27 -6.80 -26.24
N PHE A 77 -6.56 -6.56 -25.96
CA PHE A 77 -6.96 -5.74 -24.82
C PHE A 77 -6.60 -6.37 -23.47
N ALA A 78 -6.76 -7.68 -23.34
CA ALA A 78 -6.40 -8.43 -22.14
C ALA A 78 -4.91 -8.35 -21.83
N VAL A 79 -4.05 -8.46 -22.85
CA VAL A 79 -2.61 -8.30 -22.68
C VAL A 79 -2.27 -6.88 -22.22
N LEU A 80 -2.82 -5.85 -22.88
CA LEU A 80 -2.59 -4.45 -22.51
C LEU A 80 -3.02 -4.18 -21.06
N LEU A 81 -4.25 -4.55 -20.71
CA LEU A 81 -4.80 -4.38 -19.37
C LEU A 81 -4.09 -5.23 -18.31
N GLY A 82 -3.60 -6.41 -18.69
CA GLY A 82 -2.77 -7.26 -17.82
C GLY A 82 -1.45 -6.59 -17.45
N TRP A 83 -0.77 -5.96 -18.43
CA TRP A 83 0.44 -5.18 -18.16
C TRP A 83 0.17 -3.92 -17.34
N THR A 84 -0.95 -3.23 -17.61
CA THR A 84 -1.39 -2.11 -16.77
C THR A 84 -1.64 -2.57 -15.32
N ASN A 85 -2.31 -3.71 -15.14
CA ASN A 85 -2.55 -4.28 -13.82
C ASN A 85 -1.25 -4.66 -13.11
N LEU A 86 -0.29 -5.24 -13.83
CA LEU A 86 1.03 -5.55 -13.27
C LEU A 86 1.74 -4.29 -12.75
N MET A 87 1.68 -3.18 -13.50
CA MET A 87 2.25 -1.90 -13.08
C MET A 87 1.59 -1.39 -11.79
N LEU A 88 0.26 -1.53 -11.66
CA LEU A 88 -0.48 -1.18 -10.43
C LEU A 88 -0.08 -2.07 -9.25
N MET A 89 0.08 -3.38 -9.47
CA MET A 89 0.56 -4.33 -8.44
C MET A 89 1.98 -4.01 -7.97
N ILE A 90 2.89 -3.65 -8.88
CA ILE A 90 4.25 -3.18 -8.54
C ILE A 90 4.20 -1.94 -7.63
N GLY A 91 3.16 -1.11 -7.77
CA GLY A 91 2.88 0.03 -6.88
C GLY A 91 2.66 -0.34 -5.41
N GLN A 92 2.46 -1.62 -5.08
CA GLN A 92 2.36 -2.06 -3.70
C GLN A 92 3.73 -2.10 -2.99
N LEU A 93 4.82 -2.19 -3.75
CA LEU A 93 6.19 -2.23 -3.26
C LEU A 93 6.62 -0.85 -2.72
N PRO A 94 7.37 -0.78 -1.61
CA PRO A 94 7.76 0.49 -0.97
C PRO A 94 8.67 1.37 -1.84
N VAL A 95 9.40 0.78 -2.80
CA VAL A 95 10.27 1.53 -3.72
C VAL A 95 9.46 2.16 -4.85
N PHE A 96 8.55 1.41 -5.46
CA PHE A 96 7.82 1.81 -6.66
C PHE A 96 6.47 2.49 -6.38
N GLY A 97 5.90 2.30 -5.19
CA GLY A 97 4.56 2.77 -4.87
C GLY A 97 4.36 4.28 -5.00
N ALA A 98 5.38 5.07 -4.70
CA ALA A 98 5.33 6.53 -4.91
C ALA A 98 5.19 6.90 -6.40
N TYR A 99 5.92 6.21 -7.29
CA TYR A 99 5.90 6.48 -8.73
C TYR A 99 4.57 6.05 -9.36
N VAL A 100 4.07 4.86 -8.98
CA VAL A 100 2.79 4.35 -9.48
C VAL A 100 1.62 5.19 -8.97
N ALA A 101 1.63 5.60 -7.71
CA ALA A 101 0.61 6.50 -7.15
C ALA A 101 0.62 7.88 -7.82
N MET A 102 1.80 8.39 -8.17
CA MET A 102 1.94 9.62 -8.92
C MET A 102 1.40 9.47 -10.36
N TYR A 103 1.74 8.39 -11.06
CA TYR A 103 1.25 8.09 -12.40
C TYR A 103 -0.29 8.03 -12.45
N THR A 104 -0.90 7.22 -11.59
CA THR A 104 -2.36 7.05 -11.54
C THR A 104 -3.08 8.36 -11.21
N LYS A 105 -2.50 9.19 -10.34
CA LYS A 105 -3.07 10.50 -10.03
C LYS A 105 -2.96 11.49 -11.19
N VAL A 106 -1.80 11.57 -11.85
CA VAL A 106 -1.62 12.40 -13.04
C VAL A 106 -2.57 11.98 -14.16
N GLN A 107 -2.74 10.67 -14.37
CA GLN A 107 -3.71 10.13 -15.32
C GLN A 107 -5.15 10.56 -15.00
N GLY A 108 -5.53 10.57 -13.71
CA GLY A 108 -6.85 11.03 -13.27
C GLY A 108 -7.09 12.52 -13.52
N GLU A 109 -6.12 13.38 -13.19
CA GLU A 109 -6.25 14.82 -13.45
C GLU A 109 -6.26 15.12 -14.95
N PHE A 110 -5.42 14.43 -15.73
CA PHE A 110 -5.46 14.49 -17.18
C PHE A 110 -6.82 14.09 -17.74
N ALA A 111 -7.43 13.00 -17.25
CA ALA A 111 -8.73 12.53 -17.72
C ALA A 111 -9.86 13.55 -17.44
N LYS A 112 -9.86 14.19 -16.26
CA LYS A 112 -10.83 15.26 -15.95
C LYS A 112 -10.68 16.44 -16.92
N LEU A 113 -9.44 16.87 -17.15
CA LEU A 113 -9.11 17.98 -18.03
C LEU A 113 -9.48 17.68 -19.49
N PHE A 114 -9.12 16.48 -19.95
CA PHE A 114 -9.47 15.99 -21.29
C PHE A 114 -10.99 15.93 -21.49
N MET A 115 -11.74 15.46 -20.48
CA MET A 115 -13.20 15.44 -20.53
C MET A 115 -13.80 16.86 -20.64
N ALA A 116 -13.26 17.83 -19.91
CA ALA A 116 -13.70 19.23 -20.01
C ALA A 116 -13.50 19.83 -21.40
N TYR A 117 -12.42 19.46 -22.10
CA TYR A 117 -12.12 19.94 -23.45
C TYR A 117 -12.64 19.06 -24.59
N SER A 118 -13.28 17.93 -24.27
CA SER A 118 -13.81 17.01 -25.27
C SER A 118 -14.79 17.67 -26.24
N CYS A 119 -15.59 18.66 -25.78
CA CYS A 119 -16.52 19.39 -26.63
C CYS A 119 -15.80 20.18 -27.76
N MET A 120 -14.64 20.78 -27.47
CA MET A 120 -13.83 21.45 -28.49
C MET A 120 -13.26 20.44 -29.49
N LEU A 121 -12.72 19.32 -29.01
CA LEU A 121 -12.17 18.27 -29.89
C LEU A 121 -13.23 17.70 -30.83
N ILE A 122 -14.43 17.43 -30.30
CA ILE A 122 -15.57 16.96 -31.11
C ILE A 122 -16.00 18.03 -32.12
N GLY A 123 -16.05 19.31 -31.72
CA GLY A 123 -16.39 20.42 -32.61
C GLY A 123 -15.44 20.53 -33.81
N PHE A 124 -14.13 20.51 -33.56
CA PHE A 124 -13.13 20.51 -34.63
C PHE A 124 -13.16 19.24 -35.48
N THR A 125 -13.42 18.08 -34.87
CA THR A 125 -13.58 16.80 -35.61
C THR A 125 -14.70 16.89 -36.62
N ILE A 126 -15.89 17.34 -36.20
CA ILE A 126 -17.05 17.49 -37.09
C ILE A 126 -16.75 18.54 -38.16
N SER A 127 -16.12 19.66 -37.80
CA SER A 127 -15.73 20.70 -38.75
C SER A 127 -14.80 20.16 -39.85
N PHE A 128 -13.79 19.35 -39.49
CA PHE A 128 -12.89 18.74 -40.48
C PHE A 128 -13.58 17.67 -41.32
N CYS A 129 -14.53 16.91 -40.78
CA CYS A 129 -15.34 15.98 -41.58
C CYS A 129 -16.17 16.71 -42.66
N VAL A 130 -16.63 17.94 -42.37
CA VAL A 130 -17.38 18.75 -43.33
C VAL A 130 -16.47 19.45 -44.35
N ILE A 131 -15.32 19.94 -43.92
CA ILE A 131 -14.37 20.69 -44.77
C ILE A 131 -13.57 19.77 -45.69
N PHE A 132 -13.20 18.57 -45.22
CA PHE A 132 -12.35 17.62 -45.95
C PHE A 132 -13.09 16.30 -46.27
N PRO A 133 -14.23 16.33 -46.99
CA PRO A 133 -15.06 15.15 -47.22
C PRO A 133 -14.37 14.09 -48.08
N SER A 134 -13.42 14.48 -48.92
CA SER A 134 -12.69 13.59 -49.84
C SER A 134 -11.51 12.87 -49.18
N SER A 135 -11.12 13.28 -47.97
CA SER A 135 -9.96 12.71 -47.28
C SER A 135 -10.31 11.38 -46.60
N SER A 136 -9.42 10.40 -46.71
CA SER A 136 -9.59 9.11 -46.02
C SER A 136 -9.52 9.24 -44.49
N LEU A 137 -8.80 10.25 -44.00
CA LEU A 137 -8.66 10.57 -42.57
C LEU A 137 -9.99 11.03 -41.95
N PHE A 138 -10.83 11.75 -42.71
CA PHE A 138 -12.10 12.27 -42.22
C PHE A 138 -13.34 11.58 -42.82
N ALA A 139 -13.16 10.41 -43.44
CA ALA A 139 -14.25 9.64 -44.05
C ALA A 139 -15.34 9.18 -43.04
N ASN A 140 -14.96 8.97 -41.77
CA ASN A 140 -15.87 8.59 -40.70
C ASN A 140 -15.59 9.45 -39.46
N PRO A 141 -16.60 9.86 -38.66
CA PRO A 141 -16.39 10.72 -37.49
C PRO A 141 -15.51 10.08 -36.42
N PHE A 142 -15.50 8.75 -36.30
CA PHE A 142 -14.60 8.03 -35.40
C PHE A 142 -13.13 8.10 -35.86
N MET A 143 -12.88 7.89 -37.16
CA MET A 143 -11.55 8.05 -37.74
C MET A 143 -11.10 9.51 -37.67
N GLY A 144 -11.99 10.46 -37.99
CA GLY A 144 -11.72 11.89 -37.87
C GLY A 144 -11.36 12.31 -36.45
N PHE A 145 -12.01 11.73 -35.43
CA PHE A 145 -11.68 11.99 -34.03
C PHE A 145 -10.27 11.49 -33.69
N ILE A 146 -9.91 10.28 -34.14
CA ILE A 146 -8.54 9.76 -33.99
C ILE A 146 -7.55 10.67 -34.70
N SER A 147 -7.84 11.09 -35.93
CA SER A 147 -6.99 12.03 -36.68
C SER A 147 -6.83 13.36 -35.96
N VAL A 148 -7.88 13.91 -35.35
CA VAL A 148 -7.79 15.12 -34.51
C VAL A 148 -6.89 14.90 -33.29
N LEU A 149 -6.95 13.73 -32.64
CA LEU A 149 -6.03 13.41 -31.54
C LEU A 149 -4.57 13.29 -32.01
N VAL A 150 -4.33 12.74 -33.20
CA VAL A 150 -2.99 12.67 -33.80
C VAL A 150 -2.48 14.08 -34.13
N LEU A 151 -3.32 14.92 -34.75
CA LEU A 151 -3.00 16.33 -35.04
C LEU A 151 -2.76 17.14 -33.75
N MET A 152 -3.48 16.83 -32.66
CA MET A 152 -3.26 17.45 -31.34
C MET A 152 -1.86 17.15 -30.81
N ILE A 153 -1.33 15.94 -31.00
CA ILE A 153 0.02 15.53 -30.58
C ILE A 153 1.11 16.31 -31.34
N GLY A 154 0.77 16.90 -32.49
CA GLY A 154 1.65 17.76 -33.27
C GLY A 154 2.18 17.12 -34.55
N GLU A 155 1.70 15.93 -34.92
CA GLU A 155 1.93 15.37 -36.25
C GLU A 155 1.07 16.15 -37.25
N GLN A 156 1.68 17.09 -37.98
CA GLN A 156 0.97 17.94 -38.94
C GLN A 156 1.03 17.32 -40.33
N ASP A 157 -0.12 16.87 -40.83
CA ASP A 157 -0.24 16.44 -42.21
C ASP A 157 -0.66 17.60 -43.11
N LEU A 158 0.34 18.33 -43.62
CA LEU A 158 0.13 19.47 -44.53
C LEU A 158 -0.46 19.04 -45.89
N SER A 159 -0.46 17.73 -46.19
CA SER A 159 -1.11 17.20 -47.39
C SER A 159 -2.61 17.45 -47.40
N LEU A 160 -3.24 17.62 -46.23
CA LEU A 160 -4.66 18.00 -46.11
C LEU A 160 -4.97 19.39 -46.67
N LEU A 161 -3.98 20.28 -46.71
CA LEU A 161 -4.12 21.65 -47.23
C LEU A 161 -3.59 21.80 -48.66
N THR A 162 -2.88 20.79 -49.18
CA THR A 162 -2.27 20.84 -50.50
C THR A 162 -3.15 20.05 -51.46
N ASN A 163 -3.70 20.70 -52.47
CA ASN A 163 -4.62 20.09 -53.44
C ASN A 163 -4.05 18.77 -54.02
N ASP A 164 -4.89 17.73 -54.06
CA ASP A 164 -4.62 16.48 -54.76
C ASP A 164 -4.48 16.79 -56.27
N PRO A 165 -3.57 16.13 -57.02
CA PRO A 165 -3.32 16.43 -58.44
C PRO A 165 -4.51 16.16 -59.38
N ASP A 166 -5.60 15.56 -58.89
CA ASP A 166 -6.77 15.18 -59.67
C ASP A 166 -7.80 16.33 -59.77
N ASP A 167 -7.44 17.34 -60.57
CA ASP A 167 -8.25 18.17 -61.50
C ASP A 167 -9.75 18.44 -61.21
N LYS A 168 -10.10 18.72 -59.95
CA LYS A 168 -11.32 19.45 -59.59
C LYS A 168 -10.99 20.44 -58.50
N ASP A 169 -10.57 21.63 -58.93
CA ASP A 169 -10.30 22.74 -58.02
C ASP A 169 -11.48 22.93 -57.05
N PRO A 170 -11.30 22.70 -55.74
CA PRO A 170 -12.33 23.04 -54.79
C PRO A 170 -12.62 24.55 -54.88
N PRO A 171 -13.85 24.99 -54.58
CA PRO A 171 -14.16 26.41 -54.50
C PRO A 171 -13.11 27.13 -53.65
N PHE A 172 -12.48 28.18 -54.19
CA PHE A 172 -11.46 28.98 -53.51
C PHE A 172 -11.87 29.41 -52.08
N LEU A 173 -13.17 29.65 -51.85
CA LEU A 173 -13.72 29.97 -50.53
C LEU A 173 -13.61 28.81 -49.53
N LEU A 174 -13.76 27.56 -49.97
CA LEU A 174 -13.58 26.38 -49.13
C LEU A 174 -12.11 26.21 -48.74
N GLU A 175 -11.19 26.44 -49.66
CA GLU A 175 -9.74 26.39 -49.39
C GLU A 175 -9.32 27.42 -48.33
N ILE A 176 -9.80 28.67 -48.43
CA ILE A 176 -9.57 29.69 -47.39
C ILE A 176 -10.21 29.27 -46.06
N SER A 177 -11.44 28.76 -46.07
CA SER A 177 -12.11 28.32 -44.85
C SER A 177 -11.39 27.14 -44.18
N ALA A 178 -10.80 26.24 -44.97
CA ALA A 178 -10.00 25.13 -44.50
C ALA A 178 -8.70 25.60 -43.84
N GLN A 179 -7.97 26.52 -44.49
CA GLN A 179 -6.76 27.13 -43.94
C GLN A 179 -7.05 27.89 -42.63
N ILE A 180 -8.11 28.70 -42.58
CA ILE A 180 -8.49 29.42 -41.36
C ILE A 180 -8.85 28.44 -40.24
N THR A 181 -9.68 27.43 -40.53
CA THR A 181 -10.08 26.44 -39.52
C THR A 181 -8.89 25.64 -39.01
N PHE A 182 -7.94 25.31 -39.88
CA PHE A 182 -6.70 24.63 -39.52
C PHE A 182 -5.80 25.50 -38.63
N VAL A 183 -5.64 26.79 -38.95
CA VAL A 183 -4.88 27.73 -38.10
C VAL A 183 -5.55 27.90 -36.73
N LEU A 184 -6.88 28.02 -36.67
CA LEU A 184 -7.61 28.08 -35.41
C LEU A 184 -7.44 26.78 -34.60
N PHE A 185 -7.47 25.63 -35.26
CA PHE A 185 -7.19 24.34 -34.62
C PHE A 185 -5.78 24.31 -34.02
N LEU A 186 -4.75 24.70 -34.77
CA LEU A 186 -3.38 24.76 -34.27
C LEU A 186 -3.26 25.69 -33.06
N LEU A 187 -3.90 26.85 -33.10
CA LEU A 187 -3.86 27.81 -31.99
C LEU A 187 -4.59 27.28 -30.75
N PHE A 188 -5.84 26.84 -30.88
CA PHE A 188 -6.65 26.46 -29.72
C PHE A 188 -6.34 25.05 -29.19
N VAL A 189 -6.11 24.08 -30.07
CA VAL A 189 -5.93 22.68 -29.69
C VAL A 189 -4.45 22.35 -29.54
N THR A 190 -3.63 22.62 -30.55
CA THR A 190 -2.21 22.24 -30.51
C THR A 190 -1.39 23.15 -29.60
N VAL A 191 -1.63 24.46 -29.60
CA VAL A 191 -0.85 25.40 -28.76
C VAL A 191 -1.49 25.58 -27.39
N ILE A 192 -2.74 26.06 -27.30
CA ILE A 192 -3.33 26.38 -26.00
C ILE A 192 -3.61 25.11 -25.18
N LEU A 193 -4.33 24.14 -25.76
CA LEU A 193 -4.76 22.96 -25.01
C LEU A 193 -3.58 22.04 -24.65
N MET A 194 -2.61 21.79 -25.54
CA MET A 194 -1.43 21.00 -25.15
C MET A 194 -0.56 21.69 -24.09
N ASN A 195 -0.33 23.01 -24.22
CA ASN A 195 0.42 23.73 -23.20
C ASN A 195 -0.32 23.76 -21.86
N LEU A 196 -1.65 23.75 -21.86
CA LEU A 196 -2.45 23.65 -20.64
C LEU A 196 -2.39 22.25 -20.02
N LEU A 197 -2.48 21.19 -20.83
CA LEU A 197 -2.32 19.81 -20.39
C LEU A 197 -0.94 19.60 -19.74
N VAL A 198 0.12 20.07 -20.40
CA VAL A 198 1.49 19.97 -19.88
C VAL A 198 1.67 20.88 -18.66
N GLY A 199 1.18 22.12 -18.70
CA GLY A 199 1.32 23.09 -17.62
C GLY A 199 0.65 22.64 -16.32
N ILE A 200 -0.58 22.13 -16.41
CA ILE A 200 -1.31 21.56 -15.25
C ILE A 200 -0.62 20.29 -14.78
N ALA A 201 -0.24 19.39 -15.69
CA ALA A 201 0.45 18.16 -15.31
C ALA A 201 1.76 18.44 -14.57
N VAL A 202 2.57 19.40 -15.02
CA VAL A 202 3.83 19.77 -14.36
C VAL A 202 3.59 20.36 -12.97
N HIS A 203 2.62 21.27 -12.84
CA HIS A 203 2.27 21.85 -11.55
C HIS A 203 1.78 20.79 -10.56
N ASP A 204 0.88 19.90 -10.99
CA ASP A 204 0.36 18.83 -10.16
C ASP A 204 1.45 17.81 -9.80
N ILE A 205 2.31 17.44 -10.75
CA ILE A 205 3.47 16.56 -10.52
C ILE A 205 4.36 17.11 -9.41
N GLN A 206 4.65 18.42 -9.40
CA GLN A 206 5.51 19.03 -8.37
C GLN A 206 4.89 18.95 -6.98
N ALA A 207 3.60 19.31 -6.85
CA ALA A 207 2.88 19.19 -5.58
C ALA A 207 2.80 17.73 -5.10
N LEU A 208 2.61 16.80 -6.04
CA LEU A 208 2.51 15.37 -5.73
C LEU A 208 3.85 14.74 -5.36
N LYS A 209 4.96 15.19 -5.94
CA LYS A 209 6.28 14.65 -5.63
C LYS A 209 6.63 14.83 -4.15
N VAL A 210 6.42 16.03 -3.60
CA VAL A 210 6.69 16.33 -2.19
C VAL A 210 5.84 15.45 -1.27
N SER A 211 4.54 15.32 -1.59
CA SER A 211 3.63 14.45 -0.84
C SER A 211 4.01 12.96 -0.94
N ALA A 212 4.40 12.50 -2.13
CA ALA A 212 4.77 11.12 -2.38
C ALA A 212 6.09 10.74 -1.69
N GLU A 213 7.08 11.64 -1.62
CA GLU A 213 8.33 11.42 -0.89
C GLU A 213 8.08 11.21 0.61
N LEU A 214 7.24 12.05 1.22
CA LEU A 214 6.83 11.87 2.61
C LEU A 214 6.05 10.57 2.80
N SER A 215 5.08 10.29 1.93
CA SER A 215 4.24 9.09 2.01
C SER A 215 5.07 7.80 1.84
N LYS A 216 6.08 7.83 0.96
CA LYS A 216 7.07 6.76 0.80
C LYS A 216 7.83 6.52 2.09
N LEU A 217 8.34 7.57 2.73
CA LEU A 217 9.08 7.47 3.99
C LEU A 217 8.21 6.87 5.09
N VAL A 218 6.96 7.34 5.23
CA VAL A 218 5.99 6.80 6.19
C VAL A 218 5.70 5.32 5.91
N ARG A 219 5.51 4.93 4.65
CA ARG A 219 5.23 3.55 4.27
C ARG A 219 6.43 2.62 4.50
N GLN A 220 7.64 3.11 4.25
CA GLN A 220 8.87 2.41 4.61
C GLN A 220 8.98 2.21 6.12
N THR A 221 8.78 3.26 6.92
CA THR A 221 8.80 3.17 8.39
C THR A 221 7.73 2.22 8.93
N LYS A 222 6.51 2.26 8.38
CA LYS A 222 5.45 1.30 8.73
C LYS A 222 5.84 -0.12 8.38
N LEU A 223 6.40 -0.35 7.18
CA LEU A 223 6.85 -1.68 6.77
C LEU A 223 7.95 -2.20 7.70
N ILE A 224 8.94 -1.36 8.03
CA ILE A 224 9.99 -1.68 8.99
C ILE A 224 9.38 -2.03 10.35
N SER A 225 8.46 -1.20 10.87
CA SER A 225 7.76 -1.44 12.14
C SER A 225 6.94 -2.73 12.13
N TYR A 226 6.27 -3.07 11.02
CA TYR A 226 5.56 -4.34 10.87
C TYR A 226 6.52 -5.53 10.86
N ILE A 227 7.64 -5.43 10.15
CA ILE A 227 8.66 -6.48 10.12
C ILE A 227 9.29 -6.65 11.50
N GLU A 228 9.62 -5.56 12.20
CA GLU A 228 10.14 -5.59 13.57
C GLU A 228 9.11 -6.20 14.52
N SER A 229 7.85 -5.78 14.46
CA SER A 229 6.78 -6.35 15.28
C SER A 229 6.59 -7.84 15.00
N ALA A 230 6.59 -8.27 13.74
CA ALA A 230 6.51 -9.69 13.38
C ALA A 230 7.74 -10.50 13.86
N LEU A 231 8.91 -9.87 13.87
CA LEU A 231 10.16 -10.45 14.38
C LEU A 231 10.16 -10.62 15.90
N PHE A 232 9.66 -9.62 16.63
CA PHE A 232 9.59 -9.65 18.10
C PHE A 232 8.42 -10.48 18.63
N ASN A 233 7.29 -10.52 17.92
CA ASN A 233 6.08 -11.23 18.36
C ASN A 233 6.10 -12.74 18.02
N GLY A 234 7.24 -13.28 17.58
CA GLY A 234 7.47 -14.74 17.45
C GLY A 234 6.80 -15.42 16.25
N TYR A 235 6.18 -14.68 15.33
CA TYR A 235 5.48 -15.25 14.17
C TYR A 235 6.38 -15.74 13.03
N LEU A 236 7.70 -15.50 13.11
CA LEU A 236 8.64 -15.92 12.07
C LEU A 236 9.13 -17.35 12.30
N PRO A 237 9.13 -18.20 11.26
CA PRO A 237 9.68 -19.55 11.37
C PRO A 237 11.19 -19.52 11.68
N CYS A 238 11.66 -20.53 12.45
CA CYS A 238 13.00 -20.55 13.02
C CYS A 238 14.15 -20.35 12.02
N TRP A 239 13.99 -20.80 10.77
CA TRP A 239 14.99 -20.64 9.71
C TRP A 239 15.17 -19.16 9.28
N LEU A 240 14.07 -18.41 9.18
CA LEU A 240 14.08 -17.00 8.80
C LEU A 240 14.62 -16.14 9.95
N ARG A 241 14.30 -16.49 11.21
CA ARG A 241 14.87 -15.87 12.40
C ARG A 241 16.39 -16.07 12.48
N ARG A 242 16.90 -17.25 12.12
CA ARG A 242 18.35 -17.55 12.11
C ARG A 242 19.09 -16.78 11.01
N LEU A 243 18.46 -16.62 9.84
CA LEU A 243 19.01 -15.85 8.73
C LEU A 243 19.00 -14.33 9.04
N LEU A 244 17.89 -13.80 9.57
CA LEU A 244 17.80 -12.42 10.05
C LEU A 244 18.75 -12.12 11.21
N HIS A 245 18.92 -13.04 12.17
CA HIS A 245 19.88 -12.87 13.25
C HIS A 245 21.32 -12.75 12.71
N ASN A 246 21.66 -13.47 11.63
CA ASN A 246 22.98 -13.40 11.03
C ASN A 246 23.17 -12.18 10.10
N THR A 247 22.10 -11.65 9.50
CA THR A 247 22.19 -10.55 8.51
C THR A 247 21.80 -9.18 9.06
N ALA A 248 20.92 -9.11 10.06
CA ALA A 248 20.30 -7.86 10.53
C ALA A 248 20.77 -7.37 11.91
N LEU A 249 21.69 -8.09 12.58
CA LEU A 249 22.29 -7.61 13.84
C LEU A 249 23.38 -6.55 13.57
N VAL A 250 22.92 -5.36 13.18
CA VAL A 250 23.50 -4.09 13.63
C VAL A 250 22.55 -3.48 14.67
N SER A 251 22.03 -4.31 15.57
CA SER A 251 21.49 -3.80 16.82
C SER A 251 22.70 -3.52 17.71
N PRO A 252 23.02 -2.26 18.06
CA PRO A 252 23.86 -2.02 19.20
C PRO A 252 23.05 -2.54 20.38
N GLN A 253 23.46 -3.71 20.86
CA GLN A 253 23.06 -4.35 22.10
C GLN A 253 22.52 -3.29 23.07
N ALA A 254 21.21 -3.33 23.32
CA ALA A 254 20.44 -2.33 24.06
C ALA A 254 21.35 -1.53 24.99
N TYR A 255 21.55 -0.24 24.69
CA TYR A 255 22.42 0.66 25.46
C TYR A 255 22.00 0.63 26.93
N ARG A 256 22.60 -0.28 27.70
CA ARG A 256 22.56 -0.24 29.15
C ARG A 256 23.55 0.85 29.52
N VAL A 257 23.09 2.10 29.54
CA VAL A 257 23.91 3.25 29.95
C VAL A 257 24.21 3.08 31.43
N VAL A 258 25.30 2.38 31.75
CA VAL A 258 25.80 2.25 33.11
C VAL A 258 26.52 3.56 33.43
N LEU A 259 25.81 4.49 34.07
CA LEU A 259 26.40 5.72 34.57
C LEU A 259 27.11 5.44 35.90
N CYS A 260 28.41 5.19 35.86
CA CYS A 260 29.23 5.05 37.05
C CYS A 260 29.43 6.41 37.72
N VAL A 261 28.73 6.66 38.82
CA VAL A 261 28.91 7.85 39.66
C VAL A 261 29.71 7.53 40.92
N LYS A 262 30.56 8.49 41.34
CA LYS A 262 31.30 8.43 42.60
C LYS A 262 30.59 9.29 43.64
N PRO A 263 29.75 8.71 44.52
CA PRO A 263 28.87 9.48 45.40
C PRO A 263 29.60 10.35 46.43
N LEU A 264 30.87 10.05 46.73
CA LEU A 264 31.69 10.74 47.72
C LEU A 264 32.58 11.84 47.12
N ASN A 265 32.55 12.06 45.80
CA ASN A 265 33.40 13.05 45.14
C ASN A 265 32.67 14.42 45.07
N PRO A 266 33.20 15.50 45.69
CA PRO A 266 32.54 16.82 45.69
C PRO A 266 32.48 17.49 44.31
N GLY A 267 33.26 17.01 43.34
CA GLY A 267 33.24 17.50 41.95
C GLY A 267 32.19 16.86 41.04
N GLU A 268 31.46 15.83 41.49
CA GLU A 268 30.49 15.11 40.65
C GLU A 268 29.15 15.87 40.58
N LYS A 269 28.86 16.48 39.43
CA LYS A 269 27.62 17.25 39.17
C LYS A 269 26.65 16.59 38.17
N ARG A 270 26.96 15.37 37.71
CA ARG A 270 26.20 14.67 36.66
C ARG A 270 24.82 14.16 37.11
N LEU A 271 24.62 14.01 38.42
CA LEU A 271 23.34 13.63 39.02
C LEU A 271 22.99 14.61 40.15
N PRO A 272 21.69 14.93 40.34
CA PRO A 272 21.24 15.67 41.50
C PRO A 272 21.68 14.99 42.81
N ARG A 273 22.11 15.81 43.79
CA ARG A 273 22.69 15.32 45.05
C ARG A 273 21.72 14.44 45.85
N ASP A 274 20.43 14.74 45.78
CA ASP A 274 19.40 14.00 46.51
C ASP A 274 19.25 12.58 45.96
N ILE A 275 19.26 12.43 44.64
CA ILE A 275 19.22 11.13 43.95
C ILE A 275 20.52 10.35 44.18
N LEU A 276 21.67 11.04 44.16
CA LEU A 276 22.97 10.43 44.41
C LEU A 276 23.08 9.91 45.85
N LYS A 277 22.56 10.65 46.83
CA LYS A 277 22.51 10.27 48.24
C LYS A 277 21.53 9.11 48.48
N ALA A 278 20.34 9.16 47.87
CA ALA A 278 19.37 8.06 47.93
C ALA A 278 19.92 6.77 47.32
N ALA A 279 20.56 6.85 46.14
CA ALA A 279 21.21 5.70 45.51
C ALA A 279 22.37 5.14 46.35
N TYR A 280 23.15 6.03 46.99
CA TYR A 280 24.21 5.62 47.92
C TYR A 280 23.66 4.93 49.17
N GLU A 281 22.56 5.44 49.74
CA GLU A 281 21.89 4.82 50.90
C GLU A 281 21.31 3.45 50.54
N VAL A 282 20.68 3.30 49.37
CA VAL A 282 20.22 1.99 48.86
C VAL A 282 21.40 1.03 48.69
N GLY A 283 22.53 1.48 48.16
CA GLY A 283 23.76 0.67 48.06
C GLY A 283 24.35 0.30 49.43
N ARG A 284 24.32 1.23 50.39
CA ARG A 284 24.82 1.03 51.77
C ARG A 284 23.94 0.08 52.57
N GLN A 285 22.61 0.21 52.47
CA GLN A 285 21.65 -0.72 53.10
C GLN A 285 21.82 -2.13 52.54
N ARG A 286 22.10 -2.25 51.23
CA ARG A 286 22.36 -3.52 50.58
C ARG A 286 23.73 -4.12 50.89
N LYS A 287 24.71 -3.37 51.43
CA LYS A 287 26.02 -3.91 51.84
C LYS A 287 25.90 -4.94 52.98
N HIS A 288 24.84 -4.86 53.79
CA HIS A 288 24.57 -5.79 54.88
C HIS A 288 23.90 -7.09 54.42
N PHE A 289 23.37 -7.14 53.20
CA PHE A 289 22.85 -8.35 52.58
C PHE A 289 23.90 -8.83 51.57
N GLY A 290 24.69 -9.82 51.95
CA GLY A 290 25.73 -10.39 51.10
C GLY A 290 25.21 -10.74 49.70
N HIS A 291 26.01 -10.42 48.70
CA HIS A 291 25.96 -10.81 47.28
C HIS A 291 24.60 -10.85 46.55
N THR A 292 24.59 -10.18 45.41
CA THR A 292 23.57 -10.25 44.37
C THR A 292 23.14 -11.70 44.06
N ILE A 293 21.83 -11.93 43.89
CA ILE A 293 21.33 -12.93 42.93
C ILE A 293 21.68 -12.40 41.52
N SER A 294 22.96 -12.44 41.21
CA SER A 294 23.53 -12.25 39.88
C SER A 294 24.85 -13.00 39.87
N ALA A 295 24.76 -14.29 40.15
CA ALA A 295 25.83 -15.24 39.96
C ALA A 295 25.26 -16.50 39.30
N ARG A 296 24.96 -16.40 38.01
CA ARG A 296 25.15 -17.51 37.06
C ARG A 296 25.17 -16.94 35.64
N ASN A 297 26.38 -16.72 35.11
CA ASN A 297 26.70 -16.40 33.70
C ASN A 297 27.33 -15.01 33.43
N SER A 298 28.24 -14.53 34.28
CA SER A 298 29.17 -13.48 33.86
C SER A 298 30.54 -13.64 34.52
N THR A 299 31.21 -14.75 34.19
CA THR A 299 32.65 -14.92 34.41
C THR A 299 33.40 -14.67 33.11
N ALA A 300 33.80 -13.43 32.89
CA ALA A 300 34.96 -12.97 32.12
C ALA A 300 34.82 -11.43 32.06
N THR A 301 35.71 -10.59 32.59
CA THR A 301 37.16 -10.68 32.60
C THR A 301 37.67 -9.70 33.66
N TYR A 302 38.46 -10.15 34.62
CA TYR A 302 39.38 -9.25 35.33
C TYR A 302 40.75 -9.93 35.37
N PHE A 303 41.66 -9.38 34.55
CA PHE A 303 43.09 -9.64 34.61
C PHE A 303 43.60 -9.32 36.02
N SER A 304 44.37 -10.24 36.61
CA SER A 304 45.26 -9.91 37.72
C SER A 304 46.54 -10.72 37.59
N TYR A 305 47.63 -10.00 37.32
CA TYR A 305 49.00 -10.48 37.34
C TYR A 305 49.35 -11.10 38.69
N LYS A 306 49.90 -12.32 38.69
CA LYS A 306 50.65 -12.87 39.82
C LYS A 306 51.94 -13.52 39.32
N ASN A 307 53.07 -12.85 39.58
CA ASN A 307 54.32 -13.55 39.88
C ASN A 307 54.30 -13.90 41.38
N PRO A 308 54.77 -15.09 41.76
CA PRO A 308 55.79 -15.09 42.80
C PRO A 308 56.90 -16.13 42.60
N MET A 309 58.05 -15.76 43.18
CA MET A 309 59.31 -16.48 43.29
C MET A 309 59.44 -17.07 44.71
N LYS A 310 60.23 -18.15 44.84
CA LYS A 310 60.77 -18.85 46.05
C LYS A 310 59.93 -20.00 46.63
N MET A 311 60.41 -21.25 46.50
CA MET A 311 61.37 -22.03 47.35
C MET A 311 60.66 -22.61 48.58
N ASP A 312 60.77 -23.86 49.00
CA ASP A 312 61.49 -25.06 48.57
C ASP A 312 60.90 -26.26 49.36
N THR A 313 61.25 -27.50 48.97
CA THR A 313 61.39 -28.73 49.81
C THR A 313 60.52 -29.97 49.45
N LYS A 314 61.13 -30.82 48.60
CA LYS A 314 61.28 -32.31 48.60
C LYS A 314 60.06 -33.28 48.51
N LEU A 315 60.15 -34.10 47.45
CA LEU A 315 59.51 -35.38 47.02
C LEU A 315 59.81 -36.58 47.99
N PRO A 316 59.37 -37.85 47.74
CA PRO A 316 58.45 -38.41 46.71
C PRO A 316 57.45 -39.49 47.20
N ASP A 317 56.43 -39.83 46.40
CA ASP A 317 56.20 -41.21 45.90
C ASP A 317 54.97 -41.28 44.98
N GLY A 318 55.09 -42.09 43.93
CA GLY A 318 54.24 -42.05 42.75
C GLY A 318 52.98 -42.91 42.79
N LYS A 319 52.03 -42.56 41.90
CA LYS A 319 51.38 -43.52 40.99
C LYS A 319 50.54 -42.78 39.95
N LEU A 320 50.85 -43.05 38.68
CA LEU A 320 49.94 -42.92 37.54
C LEU A 320 48.64 -43.68 37.84
N MET A 321 47.48 -43.11 37.50
CA MET A 321 46.42 -43.83 36.77
C MET A 321 45.46 -42.84 36.07
N MET A 322 45.59 -42.84 34.74
CA MET A 322 44.53 -42.96 33.73
C MET A 322 43.31 -42.03 33.79
N GLU A 323 43.40 -41.02 32.92
CA GLU A 323 42.33 -40.30 32.25
C GLU A 323 41.35 -41.28 31.56
N ASN A 324 40.04 -41.11 31.78
CA ASN A 324 39.06 -41.47 30.76
C ASN A 324 37.77 -40.66 30.93
N ASN A 325 37.49 -39.89 29.88
CA ASN A 325 36.24 -39.17 29.65
C ASN A 325 35.08 -40.17 29.47
N ASN A 326 33.93 -39.90 30.08
CA ASN A 326 32.72 -39.75 29.28
C ASN A 326 31.56 -39.09 30.03
N ILE A 327 30.96 -38.18 29.28
CA ILE A 327 29.83 -37.32 29.55
C ILE A 327 28.53 -38.15 29.57
N ARG A 328 27.71 -37.98 30.62
CA ARG A 328 26.25 -37.98 30.45
C ARG A 328 25.56 -37.15 31.51
N SER A 329 24.86 -36.15 31.00
CA SER A 329 24.05 -35.10 31.61
C SER A 329 23.03 -35.63 32.62
N GLY A 330 23.05 -35.04 33.82
CA GLY A 330 22.03 -35.21 34.85
C GLY A 330 20.84 -34.26 34.65
N ASP A 331 19.67 -34.78 34.97
CA ASP A 331 18.44 -34.04 35.22
C ASP A 331 18.58 -33.12 36.44
N SER A 332 18.19 -31.85 36.29
CA SER A 332 17.46 -31.03 37.28
C SER A 332 17.57 -29.54 36.92
N ASP A 333 16.42 -28.93 36.58
CA ASP A 333 16.21 -27.48 36.74
C ASP A 333 14.68 -27.30 36.96
N CYS A 334 14.24 -27.08 38.20
CA CYS A 334 14.16 -25.79 38.91
C CYS A 334 13.16 -24.82 38.28
N GLY A 335 11.98 -24.73 38.92
CA GLY A 335 10.98 -23.71 38.65
C GLY A 335 11.42 -22.36 39.19
N PHE A 336 11.47 -21.36 38.31
CA PHE A 336 11.41 -19.95 38.68
C PHE A 336 11.04 -19.07 37.47
N GLU A 337 9.90 -19.34 36.82
CA GLU A 337 9.30 -18.41 35.83
C GLU A 337 7.77 -18.27 35.93
N THR A 338 7.12 -18.96 36.88
CA THR A 338 5.65 -19.01 36.99
C THR A 338 5.02 -17.77 37.64
N GLU A 339 5.68 -17.07 38.57
CA GLU A 339 5.08 -15.91 39.26
C GLU A 339 4.89 -14.68 38.35
N SER A 340 5.82 -14.44 37.43
CA SER A 340 5.77 -13.31 36.49
C SER A 340 4.72 -13.51 35.40
N ILE A 341 4.50 -14.77 34.98
CA ILE A 341 3.48 -15.12 33.98
C ILE A 341 2.09 -15.08 34.63
N CYS A 342 1.93 -15.63 35.85
CA CYS A 342 0.66 -15.56 36.57
C CYS A 342 0.20 -14.11 36.85
N THR A 343 1.13 -13.20 37.15
CA THR A 343 0.78 -11.78 37.37
C THR A 343 0.45 -11.02 36.09
N LEU A 344 0.93 -11.50 34.93
CA LEU A 344 0.58 -10.96 33.62
C LEU A 344 -0.76 -11.52 33.14
N THR A 345 -1.02 -12.82 33.34
CA THR A 345 -2.29 -13.45 32.97
C THR A 345 -3.45 -12.88 33.77
N THR A 346 -3.28 -12.64 35.08
CA THR A 346 -4.33 -12.02 35.90
C THR A 346 -4.65 -10.59 35.48
N LYS A 347 -3.64 -9.79 35.10
CA LYS A 347 -3.87 -8.44 34.56
C LYS A 347 -4.52 -8.45 33.18
N VAL A 348 -4.25 -9.46 32.36
CA VAL A 348 -4.90 -9.62 31.05
C VAL A 348 -6.36 -10.03 31.24
N GLU A 349 -6.67 -10.94 32.16
CA GLU A 349 -8.04 -11.31 32.52
C GLU A 349 -8.81 -10.12 33.12
N GLU A 350 -8.22 -9.37 34.05
CA GLU A 350 -8.86 -8.18 34.64
C GLU A 350 -9.15 -7.10 33.59
N ASN A 351 -8.27 -6.94 32.59
CA ASN A 351 -8.50 -6.01 31.49
C ASN A 351 -9.54 -6.54 30.50
N ALA A 352 -9.61 -7.85 30.28
CA ALA A 352 -10.64 -8.46 29.44
C ALA A 352 -12.04 -8.26 30.04
N GLU A 353 -12.20 -8.45 31.35
CA GLU A 353 -13.47 -8.21 32.06
C GLU A 353 -13.89 -6.73 31.97
N LYS A 354 -12.95 -5.78 32.15
CA LYS A 354 -13.24 -4.34 32.00
C LYS A 354 -13.70 -3.98 30.58
N ILE A 355 -13.11 -4.60 29.56
CA ILE A 355 -13.50 -4.40 28.16
C ILE A 355 -14.90 -4.97 27.90
N GLU A 356 -15.23 -6.11 28.49
CA GLU A 356 -16.56 -6.71 28.35
C GLU A 356 -17.65 -5.84 29.00
N ILE A 357 -17.38 -5.29 30.19
CA ILE A 357 -18.27 -4.34 30.87
C ILE A 357 -18.49 -3.09 30.02
N LEU A 358 -17.41 -2.46 29.54
CA LEU A 358 -17.49 -1.29 28.65
C LEU A 358 -18.27 -1.61 27.35
N THR A 359 -18.10 -2.81 26.81
CA THR A 359 -18.82 -3.23 25.60
C THR A 359 -20.32 -3.36 25.86
N ASN A 360 -20.71 -3.85 27.04
CA ASN A 360 -22.11 -3.95 27.43
C ASN A 360 -22.73 -2.57 27.70
N GLU A 361 -22.01 -1.66 28.36
CA GLU A 361 -22.46 -0.27 28.54
C GLU A 361 -22.65 0.45 27.19
N VAL A 362 -21.75 0.23 26.23
CA VAL A 362 -21.87 0.79 24.87
C VAL A 362 -23.08 0.22 24.13
N LYS A 363 -23.39 -1.08 24.30
CA LYS A 363 -24.60 -1.68 23.73
C LYS A 363 -25.87 -1.08 24.33
N GLU A 364 -25.90 -0.85 25.64
CA GLU A 364 -27.02 -0.22 26.34
C GLU A 364 -27.22 1.23 25.90
N LEU A 365 -26.15 2.02 25.84
CA LEU A 365 -26.17 3.39 25.30
C LEU A 365 -26.68 3.43 23.86
N LYS A 366 -26.28 2.47 23.03
CA LYS A 366 -26.77 2.35 21.65
C LYS A 366 -28.27 2.04 21.60
N ALA A 367 -28.77 1.19 22.50
CA ALA A 367 -30.20 0.88 22.59
C ALA A 367 -31.01 2.12 23.01
N ILE A 368 -30.53 2.87 24.01
CA ILE A 368 -31.15 4.12 24.46
C ILE A 368 -31.17 5.16 23.33
N LEU A 369 -30.06 5.30 22.58
CA LEU A 369 -29.99 6.22 21.45
C LEU A 369 -31.01 5.89 20.35
N HIS A 370 -31.19 4.60 20.04
CA HIS A 370 -32.19 4.15 19.08
C HIS A 370 -33.61 4.41 19.58
N GLN A 371 -33.88 4.20 20.87
CA GLN A 371 -35.19 4.51 21.47
C GLN A 371 -35.48 6.02 21.42
N ASN A 372 -34.48 6.86 21.70
CA ASN A 372 -34.62 8.31 21.59
C ASN A 372 -34.87 8.77 20.15
N HIS A 373 -34.19 8.18 19.16
CA HIS A 373 -34.47 8.47 17.74
C HIS A 373 -35.91 8.09 17.37
N ALA A 374 -36.40 6.93 17.80
CA ALA A 374 -37.78 6.51 17.53
C ALA A 374 -38.81 7.44 18.17
N LEU A 375 -38.55 7.95 19.38
CA LEU A 375 -39.41 8.95 20.05
C LEU A 375 -39.42 10.28 19.29
N ILE A 376 -38.26 10.73 18.81
CA ILE A 376 -38.15 11.96 18.01
C ILE A 376 -38.96 11.84 16.71
N ASP A 377 -38.88 10.70 16.03
CA ASP A 377 -39.67 10.44 14.81
C ASP A 377 -41.19 10.42 15.10
N GLN A 378 -41.60 9.86 16.24
CA GLN A 378 -43.00 9.92 16.68
C GLN A 378 -43.46 11.34 17.01
N MET A 379 -42.61 12.16 17.64
CA MET A 379 -42.95 13.57 17.89
C MET A 379 -43.02 14.38 16.59
N MET A 380 -42.11 14.16 15.65
CA MET A 380 -42.13 14.79 14.32
C MET A 380 -43.40 14.47 13.55
N THR A 381 -43.83 13.21 13.56
CA THR A 381 -45.07 12.79 12.89
C THR A 381 -46.32 13.36 13.55
N LEU A 382 -46.35 13.49 14.89
CA LEU A 382 -47.44 14.17 15.60
C LEU A 382 -47.49 15.68 15.33
N VAL A 383 -46.34 16.36 15.28
CA VAL A 383 -46.26 17.79 14.93
C VAL A 383 -46.74 18.01 13.50
N SER A 384 -46.32 17.17 12.56
CA SER A 384 -46.78 17.22 11.17
C SER A 384 -48.30 17.02 11.04
N LYS A 385 -48.87 16.04 11.76
CA LYS A 385 -50.33 15.84 11.82
C LYS A 385 -51.07 17.02 12.42
N ASN A 386 -50.54 17.65 13.48
CA ASN A 386 -51.16 18.83 14.09
C ASN A 386 -51.10 20.06 13.19
N GLN A 387 -50.01 20.27 12.44
CA GLN A 387 -49.94 21.32 11.41
C GLN A 387 -50.96 21.08 10.29
N HIS A 388 -51.14 19.83 9.87
CA HIS A 388 -52.11 19.50 8.83
C HIS A 388 -53.57 19.71 9.29
N ASN A 389 -53.89 19.34 10.54
CA ASN A 389 -55.22 19.60 11.14
C ASN A 389 -55.48 21.10 11.39
N SER A 390 -54.47 21.90 11.71
CA SER A 390 -54.58 23.35 11.83
C SER A 390 -54.92 24.01 10.48
N ASN A 391 -54.24 23.60 9.40
CA ASN A 391 -54.53 24.08 8.06
C ASN A 391 -55.93 23.66 7.56
N HIS A 392 -56.43 22.48 7.95
CA HIS A 392 -57.76 22.02 7.58
C HIS A 392 -58.90 22.75 8.33
N LYS A 393 -58.68 23.20 9.57
CA LYS A 393 -59.63 24.06 10.31
C LYS A 393 -59.67 25.50 9.78
N SER A 394 -58.54 26.04 9.32
CA SER A 394 -58.48 27.36 8.67
C SER A 394 -59.32 27.42 7.38
N HIS A 395 -59.42 26.33 6.63
CA HIS A 395 -60.22 26.27 5.41
C HIS A 395 -61.73 26.08 5.62
N HIS A 396 -62.17 25.65 6.81
CA HIS A 396 -63.60 25.53 7.13
C HIS A 396 -64.18 26.71 7.93
N GLY A 397 -63.35 27.63 8.43
CA GLY A 397 -63.79 28.88 9.07
C GLY A 397 -64.01 30.05 8.10
N LYS A 398 -63.90 29.83 6.79
CA LYS A 398 -64.22 30.79 5.73
C LYS A 398 -65.33 30.23 4.84
N LYS A 399 -66.55 30.22 5.36
CA LYS A 399 -67.78 30.22 4.57
C LYS A 399 -68.77 31.13 5.24
#